data_AF-A0A661K677-F1
#
_entry.id   AF-A0A661K677-F1
#
_cell.length_a   1.000
_cell.length_b   1.000
_cell.length_c   1.000
_cell.angle_alpha   90.00
_cell.angle_beta   90.00
_cell.angle_gamma   90.00
#
_symmetry.space_group_name_H-M   'P 1'
#
loop_
_entity.id
_entity.type
_entity.pdbx_description
1 polymer ?
#
loop_
_entity_poly.entity_id
_entity_poly.type
_entity_poly.pdbx_seq_one_letter_code
_entity_poly.pdbx_strand_id
1 'polypeptide(L)'
;MADNTSSFTSALPKSSNVTELSQHPYVVPRGIIGKNERSQLIPFERKRPLLVLQKREVDFLGKIANSRTEPYAKVRRARMLLAYSRGERILSIARREQTNRPKVERCIDKVLSAGIMTALRDLPRPGRPAVISDEDKAWVLHVACSKPTEYG
;
A
#
# COMPACT_ATOMS: atom_id res chain seq x y z
N MET A 1 57.58 48.69 -2.62
CA MET A 1 56.31 48.83 -1.89
C MET A 1 56.09 47.58 -1.09
N ALA A 2 56.02 47.70 0.23
CA ALA A 2 55.67 46.62 1.13
C ALA A 2 54.15 46.59 1.27
N ASP A 3 53.55 45.41 1.16
CA ASP A 3 52.23 45.16 1.74
C ASP A 3 52.27 43.82 2.48
N ASN A 4 51.84 43.94 3.72
CA ASN A 4 51.96 42.99 4.83
C ASN A 4 50.57 42.35 4.99
N THR A 5 50.45 41.02 5.02
CA THR A 5 49.21 40.40 5.51
C THR A 5 49.47 39.06 6.19
N SER A 6 49.19 39.09 7.48
CA SER A 6 49.14 38.02 8.46
C SER A 6 48.29 36.81 8.04
N SER A 7 48.70 35.60 8.43
CA SER A 7 48.00 34.76 9.44
C SER A 7 48.19 33.26 9.19
N PHE A 8 48.94 32.62 10.09
CA PHE A 8 48.52 31.44 10.86
C PHE A 8 47.40 30.57 10.28
N THR A 9 47.67 29.32 9.88
CA THR A 9 47.03 28.13 10.52
C THR A 9 47.57 26.79 10.01
N SER A 10 47.73 25.94 11.02
CA SER A 10 48.03 24.51 11.11
C SER A 10 47.44 23.54 10.07
N ALA A 11 48.29 22.57 9.73
CA ALA A 11 48.05 21.14 9.56
C ALA A 11 46.60 20.61 9.62
N LEU A 12 46.20 19.91 8.56
CA LEU A 12 45.12 18.92 8.55
C LEU A 12 45.67 17.55 8.08
N PRO A 13 45.19 16.43 8.65
CA PRO A 13 45.74 15.10 8.43
C PRO A 13 45.24 14.46 7.12
N LYS A 14 46.08 13.55 6.61
CA LYS A 14 45.75 12.58 5.55
C LYS A 14 44.44 11.86 5.86
N SER A 15 43.47 11.90 4.95
CA SER A 15 42.48 10.83 4.84
C SER A 15 42.44 10.31 3.41
N SER A 16 42.55 9.00 3.36
CA SER A 16 42.73 8.14 2.21
C SER A 16 41.42 7.91 1.45
N ASN A 17 41.55 7.96 0.12
CA ASN A 17 40.87 7.17 -0.90
C ASN A 17 39.34 7.09 -0.91
N VAL A 18 38.80 7.74 -1.94
CA VAL A 18 37.48 7.53 -2.52
C VAL A 18 37.54 6.28 -3.42
N THR A 19 36.76 5.25 -3.12
CA THR A 19 36.40 4.20 -4.10
C THR A 19 34.99 3.68 -3.80
N GLU A 20 34.08 3.98 -4.74
CA GLU A 20 32.88 3.26 -5.19
C GLU A 20 31.84 2.66 -4.23
N LEU A 21 30.66 3.28 -4.33
CA LEU A 21 29.31 2.69 -4.42
C LEU A 21 29.21 1.18 -4.66
N SER A 22 28.66 0.45 -3.68
CA SER A 22 27.54 -0.46 -3.95
C SER A 22 26.71 -0.73 -2.69
N GLN A 23 25.38 -0.69 -2.86
CA GLN A 23 24.35 -1.28 -1.98
C GLN A 23 23.93 -0.48 -0.74
N HIS A 24 22.75 0.16 -0.89
CA HIS A 24 22.02 0.96 0.09
C HIS A 24 21.72 0.20 1.41
N PRO A 25 22.05 0.77 2.58
CA PRO A 25 21.62 0.26 3.88
C PRO A 25 20.24 0.83 4.26
N TYR A 26 19.16 0.06 4.08
CA TYR A 26 17.94 0.31 4.85
C TYR A 26 18.00 -0.45 6.17
N VAL A 27 18.52 0.16 7.23
CA VAL A 27 18.05 -0.12 8.60
C VAL A 27 18.08 1.17 9.42
N VAL A 28 16.90 1.69 9.75
CA VAL A 28 16.74 2.82 10.67
C VAL A 28 16.87 2.26 12.10
N PRO A 29 17.84 2.70 12.92
CA PRO A 29 17.93 2.25 14.31
C PRO A 29 16.82 2.96 15.11
N ARG A 30 15.79 2.22 15.52
CA ARG A 30 14.77 2.73 16.44
C ARG A 30 15.09 2.30 17.87
N GLY A 31 15.54 3.28 18.66
CA GLY A 31 15.30 3.41 20.09
C GLY A 31 15.67 2.20 20.96
N ILE A 32 16.86 2.25 21.53
CA ILE A 32 17.22 1.47 22.72
C ILE A 32 16.29 1.95 23.85
N ILE A 33 15.26 1.18 24.17
CA ILE A 33 14.48 1.36 25.40
C ILE A 33 15.29 0.69 26.50
N GLY A 34 15.69 1.48 27.50
CA GLY A 34 16.51 1.06 28.63
C GLY A 34 15.92 -0.16 29.32
N LYS A 35 16.80 -1.08 29.71
CA LYS A 35 16.47 -2.28 30.46
C LYS A 35 15.86 -1.88 31.81
N ASN A 36 14.56 -2.07 31.94
CA ASN A 36 13.85 -2.11 33.21
C ASN A 36 13.36 -3.55 33.44
N GLU A 37 13.97 -4.20 34.43
CA GLU A 37 13.90 -5.62 34.74
C GLU A 37 12.60 -6.04 35.45
N ARG A 38 11.50 -5.34 35.17
CA ARG A 38 10.17 -5.68 35.68
C ARG A 38 9.15 -5.39 34.60
N SER A 39 8.69 -6.43 33.92
CA SER A 39 7.36 -6.60 33.32
C SER A 39 7.47 -7.64 32.22
N GLN A 40 6.68 -8.71 32.29
CA GLN A 40 6.44 -9.63 31.18
C GLN A 40 5.76 -8.84 30.04
N LEU A 41 6.58 -8.19 29.21
CA LEU A 41 6.17 -7.53 27.99
C LEU A 41 6.02 -8.61 26.91
N ILE A 42 4.81 -9.08 26.66
CA ILE A 42 4.51 -9.72 25.38
C ILE A 42 4.68 -8.65 24.28
N PRO A 43 5.70 -8.76 23.42
CA PRO A 43 5.91 -7.79 22.36
C PRO A 43 4.72 -7.83 21.40
N PHE A 44 4.24 -6.68 20.94
CA PHE A 44 3.23 -6.65 19.88
C PHE A 44 3.86 -7.15 18.57
N GLU A 45 3.71 -8.44 18.29
CA GLU A 45 4.24 -9.06 17.08
C GLU A 45 3.43 -8.66 15.85
N ARG A 46 4.13 -8.40 14.74
CA ARG A 46 3.48 -8.14 13.45
C ARG A 46 2.92 -9.46 12.92
N LYS A 47 1.59 -9.60 12.94
CA LYS A 47 0.90 -10.80 12.42
C LYS A 47 1.00 -11.00 10.90
N ARG A 48 1.37 -9.97 10.13
CA ARG A 48 1.30 -9.99 8.66
C ARG A 48 2.68 -10.16 8.02
N PRO A 49 2.80 -11.00 6.97
CA PRO A 49 4.06 -11.20 6.27
C PRO A 49 4.45 -9.93 5.50
N LEU A 50 5.75 -9.78 5.25
CA LEU A 50 6.27 -8.67 4.46
C LEU A 50 5.83 -8.82 2.99
N LEU A 51 5.52 -7.68 2.36
CA LEU A 51 5.21 -7.64 0.93
C LEU A 51 6.51 -7.43 0.14
N VAL A 52 7.02 -8.50 -0.46
CA VAL A 52 8.18 -8.45 -1.36
C VAL A 52 7.68 -8.18 -2.77
N LEU A 53 8.18 -7.11 -3.40
CA LEU A 53 7.83 -6.70 -4.76
C LEU A 53 9.05 -6.81 -5.67
N GLN A 54 8.85 -7.34 -6.88
CA GLN A 54 9.85 -7.32 -7.94
C GLN A 54 10.01 -5.91 -8.51
N LYS A 55 11.18 -5.60 -9.09
CA LYS A 55 11.45 -4.26 -9.68
C LYS A 55 10.35 -3.82 -10.67
N ARG A 56 9.93 -4.73 -11.55
CA ARG A 56 8.82 -4.50 -12.50
C ARG A 56 7.50 -4.09 -11.82
N GLU A 57 7.22 -4.66 -10.66
CA GLU A 57 5.99 -4.42 -9.90
C GLU A 57 6.07 -3.08 -9.18
N VAL A 58 7.23 -2.74 -8.64
CA VAL A 58 7.50 -1.43 -8.05
C VAL A 58 7.33 -0.33 -9.10
N ASP A 59 7.92 -0.51 -10.30
CA ASP A 59 7.81 0.46 -11.39
C ASP A 59 6.35 0.62 -11.87
N PHE A 60 5.63 -0.50 -12.01
CA PHE A 60 4.22 -0.51 -12.37
C PHE A 60 3.35 0.21 -11.34
N LEU A 61 3.52 -0.10 -10.06
CA LEU A 61 2.82 0.57 -8.97
C LEU A 61 3.20 2.05 -8.87
N GLY A 62 4.46 2.39 -9.16
CA GLY A 62 4.95 3.77 -9.21
C GLY A 62 4.24 4.59 -10.28
N LYS A 63 4.08 4.04 -11.49
CA LYS A 63 3.32 4.67 -12.58
C LYS A 63 1.87 4.95 -12.16
N ILE A 64 1.21 3.99 -11.52
CA ILE A 64 -0.17 4.14 -11.05
C ILE A 64 -0.25 5.17 -9.91
N ALA A 65 0.66 5.12 -8.94
CA ALA A 65 0.66 6.01 -7.77
C ALA A 65 0.82 7.49 -8.12
N ASN A 66 1.45 7.78 -9.26
CA ASN A 66 1.71 9.13 -9.79
C ASN A 66 0.75 9.53 -10.93
N SER A 67 -0.13 8.63 -11.38
CA SER A 67 -1.06 8.91 -12.47
C SER A 67 -2.14 9.90 -12.03
N ARG A 68 -2.47 10.84 -12.94
CA ARG A 68 -3.59 11.78 -12.79
C ARG A 68 -4.87 11.31 -13.47
N THR A 69 -4.79 10.30 -14.33
CA THR A 69 -5.92 9.78 -15.13
C THR A 69 -6.55 8.54 -14.50
N GLU A 70 -5.82 7.84 -13.65
CA GLU A 70 -6.30 6.62 -12.99
C GLU A 70 -7.31 6.93 -11.86
N PRO A 71 -8.28 6.04 -11.58
CA PRO A 71 -9.22 6.24 -10.49
C PRO A 71 -8.51 6.42 -9.15
N TYR A 72 -8.94 7.42 -8.38
CA TYR A 72 -8.33 7.78 -7.09
C TYR A 72 -8.15 6.59 -6.14
N ALA A 73 -9.13 5.67 -6.10
CA ALA A 73 -9.04 4.46 -5.29
C ALA A 73 -7.86 3.56 -5.69
N LYS A 74 -7.62 3.39 -6.99
CA LYS A 74 -6.53 2.57 -7.53
C LYS A 74 -5.17 3.22 -7.26
N VAL A 75 -5.06 4.54 -7.47
CA VAL A 75 -3.86 5.34 -7.12
C VAL A 75 -3.52 5.19 -5.64
N ARG A 76 -4.53 5.35 -4.76
CA ARG A 76 -4.34 5.26 -3.31
C ARG A 76 -3.93 3.86 -2.87
N ARG A 77 -4.52 2.79 -3.43
CA ARG A 77 -4.06 1.41 -3.17
C ARG A 77 -2.61 1.22 -3.60
N ALA A 78 -2.22 1.71 -4.77
CA ALA A 78 -0.83 1.60 -5.23
C ALA A 78 0.16 2.27 -4.26
N ARG A 79 -0.20 3.46 -3.73
CA ARG A 79 0.59 4.14 -2.70
C ARG A 79 0.69 3.33 -1.40
N MET A 80 -0.40 2.74 -0.94
CA MET A 80 -0.40 1.87 0.25
C MET A 80 0.54 0.67 0.08
N LEU A 81 0.52 0.02 -1.09
CA LEU A 81 1.35 -1.15 -1.38
C LEU A 81 2.84 -0.80 -1.44
N LEU A 82 3.18 0.30 -2.14
CA LEU A 82 4.56 0.80 -2.21
C LEU A 82 5.10 1.24 -0.86
N ALA A 83 4.25 1.71 0.04
CA ALA A 83 4.63 2.08 1.40
C ALA A 83 4.90 0.85 2.27
N TYR A 84 4.01 -0.14 2.16
CA TYR A 84 4.12 -1.36 2.93
C TYR A 84 5.33 -2.19 2.53
N SER A 85 5.67 -2.24 1.23
CA SER A 85 6.89 -2.90 0.75
C SER A 85 8.18 -2.22 1.25
N ARG A 86 8.15 -0.92 1.56
CA ARG A 86 9.24 -0.19 2.22
C ARG A 86 9.34 -0.44 3.73
N GLY A 87 8.47 -1.30 4.28
CA GLY A 87 8.46 -1.63 5.71
C GLY A 87 7.76 -0.60 6.61
N GLU A 88 7.03 0.36 6.02
CA GLU A 88 6.27 1.34 6.79
C GLU A 88 5.17 0.67 7.63
N ARG A 89 4.91 1.21 8.83
CA ARG A 89 3.84 0.71 9.70
C ARG A 89 2.47 1.02 9.10
N ILE A 90 1.55 0.07 9.13
CA ILE A 90 0.16 0.20 8.64
C ILE A 90 -0.53 1.47 9.15
N LEU A 91 -0.36 1.79 10.44
CA LEU A 91 -0.93 3.00 11.04
C LEU A 91 -0.35 4.29 10.43
N SER A 92 0.94 4.29 10.09
CA SER A 92 1.60 5.43 9.42
C SER A 92 1.05 5.61 8.01
N ILE A 93 0.90 4.51 7.27
CA ILE A 93 0.31 4.49 5.93
C ILE A 93 -1.13 5.01 5.98
N ALA A 94 -1.93 4.53 6.93
CA ALA A 94 -3.32 4.95 7.11
C ALA A 94 -3.43 6.46 7.34
N ARG A 95 -2.58 7.04 8.20
CA ARG A 95 -2.55 8.49 8.42
C ARG A 95 -2.13 9.27 7.18
N ARG A 96 -1.08 8.83 6.48
CA ARG A 96 -0.59 9.52 5.28
C ARG A 96 -1.63 9.53 4.16
N GLU A 97 -2.27 8.39 3.92
CA GLU A 97 -3.30 8.24 2.87
C GLU A 97 -4.71 8.65 3.34
N GLN A 98 -4.81 9.32 4.50
CA GLN A 98 -6.05 9.83 5.10
C GLN A 98 -7.16 8.76 5.13
N THR A 99 -6.83 7.60 5.67
CA THR A 99 -7.74 6.45 5.74
C THR A 99 -7.64 5.73 7.09
N ASN A 100 -8.42 4.67 7.26
CA ASN A 100 -8.42 3.87 8.47
C ASN A 100 -7.53 2.64 8.32
N ARG A 101 -7.07 2.14 9.47
CA ARG A 101 -6.21 0.95 9.56
C ARG A 101 -6.84 -0.30 8.90
N PRO A 102 -8.12 -0.66 9.15
CA PRO A 102 -8.75 -1.83 8.52
C PRO A 102 -8.74 -1.80 6.99
N LYS A 103 -8.86 -0.62 6.37
CA LYS A 103 -8.82 -0.49 4.91
C LYS A 103 -7.44 -0.81 4.34
N VAL A 104 -6.38 -0.30 4.98
CA VAL A 104 -5.00 -0.59 4.58
C VAL A 104 -4.71 -2.08 4.76
N GLU A 105 -5.12 -2.64 5.91
CA GLU A 105 -5.03 -4.07 6.20
C GLU A 105 -5.69 -4.92 5.11
N ARG A 106 -6.97 -4.64 4.79
CA ARG A 106 -7.70 -5.34 3.73
C ARG A 106 -6.99 -5.25 2.37
N CYS A 107 -6.41 -4.10 2.05
CA CYS A 107 -5.66 -3.93 0.79
C CYS A 107 -4.40 -4.80 0.74
N ILE A 108 -3.66 -4.87 1.85
CA ILE A 108 -2.46 -5.70 1.98
C ILE A 108 -2.85 -7.19 1.94
N ASP A 109 -3.83 -7.59 2.74
CA ASP A 109 -4.32 -8.97 2.82
C ASP A 109 -4.83 -9.45 1.45
N LYS A 110 -5.41 -8.55 0.64
CA LYS A 110 -5.84 -8.83 -0.73
C LYS A 110 -4.67 -9.06 -1.70
N VAL A 111 -3.56 -8.33 -1.57
CA VAL A 111 -2.35 -8.59 -2.39
C VAL A 111 -1.71 -9.91 -1.99
N LEU A 112 -1.62 -10.18 -0.69
CA LEU A 112 -1.01 -11.40 -0.19
C LEU A 112 -1.78 -12.66 -0.60
N SER A 113 -3.11 -12.56 -0.74
CA SER A 113 -3.96 -13.69 -1.14
C SER A 113 -4.13 -13.82 -2.67
N ALA A 114 -4.29 -12.70 -3.39
CA ALA A 114 -4.72 -12.74 -4.81
C ALA A 114 -3.81 -11.95 -5.77
N GLY A 115 -2.69 -11.40 -5.27
CA GLY A 115 -1.72 -10.66 -6.05
C GLY A 115 -2.07 -9.19 -6.33
N ILE A 116 -1.11 -8.49 -6.95
CA ILE A 116 -1.15 -7.03 -7.15
C ILE A 116 -2.28 -6.62 -8.09
N MET A 117 -2.44 -7.33 -9.21
CA MET A 117 -3.43 -6.99 -10.24
C MET A 117 -4.86 -7.04 -9.69
N THR A 118 -5.15 -8.06 -8.88
CA THR A 118 -6.46 -8.25 -8.24
C THR A 118 -6.69 -7.22 -7.15
N ALA A 119 -5.66 -6.87 -6.38
CA ALA A 119 -5.78 -5.88 -5.32
C ALA A 119 -5.98 -4.45 -5.84
N LEU A 120 -5.38 -4.12 -6.99
CA LEU A 120 -5.57 -2.82 -7.63
C LEU A 120 -6.97 -2.62 -8.21
N ARG A 121 -7.67 -3.71 -8.56
CA ARG A 121 -9.05 -3.65 -9.04
C ARG A 121 -10.03 -3.76 -7.87
N ASP A 122 -11.13 -3.01 -7.96
CA ASP A 122 -12.30 -3.38 -7.16
C ASP A 122 -12.91 -4.63 -7.76
N LEU A 123 -13.21 -5.61 -6.91
CA LEU A 123 -14.03 -6.72 -7.37
C LEU A 123 -15.45 -6.17 -7.48
N PRO A 124 -16.15 -6.40 -8.61
CA PRO A 124 -17.56 -6.08 -8.68
C PRO A 124 -18.26 -6.77 -7.51
N ARG A 125 -19.12 -6.03 -6.81
CA ARG A 125 -19.94 -6.62 -5.75
C ARG A 125 -20.77 -7.72 -6.42
N PRO A 126 -20.74 -8.98 -5.92
CA PRO A 126 -21.69 -9.97 -6.40
C PRO A 126 -23.09 -9.38 -6.18
N GLY A 127 -23.85 -9.26 -7.26
CA GLY A 127 -25.23 -8.79 -7.18
C GLY A 127 -26.05 -9.70 -6.27
N ARG A 128 -27.25 -9.26 -5.90
CA ARG A 128 -28.19 -10.15 -5.23
C ARG A 128 -28.48 -11.33 -6.18
N PRO A 129 -28.34 -12.59 -5.75
CA PRO A 129 -28.71 -13.71 -6.60
C PRO A 129 -30.19 -13.59 -6.97
N ALA A 130 -30.52 -13.92 -8.22
CA ALA A 130 -31.90 -13.91 -8.68
C ALA A 130 -32.70 -14.93 -7.86
N VAL A 131 -33.78 -14.47 -7.22
CA VAL A 131 -34.71 -15.34 -6.48
C VAL A 131 -35.79 -15.88 -7.40
N ILE A 132 -36.16 -15.11 -8.43
CA ILE A 132 -37.19 -15.43 -9.42
C ILE A 132 -36.48 -15.94 -10.68
N SER A 133 -36.88 -17.11 -11.17
CA SER A 133 -36.34 -17.70 -12.40
C SER A 133 -36.72 -16.86 -13.63
N ASP A 134 -36.05 -17.08 -14.75
CA ASP A 134 -36.39 -16.36 -15.98
C ASP A 134 -37.75 -16.84 -16.53
N GLU A 135 -38.10 -18.11 -16.29
CA GLU A 135 -39.40 -18.67 -16.61
C GLU A 135 -40.52 -18.00 -15.81
N ASP A 136 -40.34 -17.80 -14.50
CA ASP A 136 -41.32 -17.12 -13.66
C ASP A 136 -41.53 -15.66 -14.12
N LYS A 137 -40.46 -14.96 -14.51
CA LYS A 137 -40.55 -13.60 -15.07
C LYS A 137 -41.31 -13.60 -16.38
N ALA A 138 -41.02 -14.56 -17.27
CA ALA A 138 -41.70 -14.70 -18.54
C ALA A 138 -43.19 -15.01 -18.35
N TRP A 139 -43.53 -15.85 -17.38
CA TRP A 139 -44.90 -16.14 -17.01
C TRP A 139 -45.62 -14.90 -16.50
N VAL A 140 -45.03 -14.13 -15.57
CA VAL A 140 -45.62 -12.88 -15.07
C VAL A 140 -45.85 -11.88 -16.22
N LEU A 141 -44.88 -11.73 -17.12
CA LEU A 141 -45.02 -10.86 -18.30
C LEU A 141 -46.14 -11.34 -19.23
N HIS A 142 -46.23 -12.64 -19.49
CA HIS A 142 -47.30 -13.23 -20.31
C HIS A 142 -48.68 -12.96 -19.70
N VAL A 143 -48.85 -13.21 -18.40
CA VAL A 143 -50.10 -12.93 -17.68
C VAL A 143 -50.44 -11.44 -17.74
N ALA A 144 -49.47 -10.56 -17.47
CA ALA A 144 -49.68 -9.12 -17.48
C ALA A 144 -50.03 -8.55 -18.87
N CYS A 145 -49.52 -9.16 -19.95
CA CYS A 145 -49.81 -8.75 -21.33
C CYS A 145 -51.03 -9.44 -21.94
N SER A 146 -51.63 -10.40 -21.24
CA SER A 146 -52.83 -11.08 -21.71
C SER A 146 -54.10 -10.30 -21.39
N LYS A 147 -55.17 -10.55 -22.15
CA LYS A 147 -56.46 -9.89 -21.90
C LYS A 147 -57.02 -10.38 -20.55
N PRO A 148 -57.59 -9.49 -19.71
CA PRO A 148 -58.17 -9.89 -18.42
C PRO A 148 -59.25 -10.97 -18.56
N THR A 149 -60.07 -10.88 -19.61
CA THR A 149 -61.17 -11.81 -19.91
C THR A 149 -60.73 -13.27 -20.08
N GLU A 150 -59.45 -13.53 -20.37
CA GLU A 150 -58.90 -14.88 -20.53
C GLU A 150 -58.59 -15.54 -19.16
N TYR A 151 -58.51 -14.75 -18.09
CA TYR A 151 -58.11 -15.21 -16.76
C TYR A 151 -59.10 -14.83 -15.63
N GLY A 152 -60.20 -14.12 -15.94
CA GLY A 152 -61.27 -13.75 -15.01
C GLY A 152 -62.10 -12.56 -15.46
#